data_AF-A0A955PFM8-F1
#
_entry.id   AF-A0A955PFM8-F1
#
_cell.length_a   1.000
_cell.length_b   1.000
_cell.length_c   1.000
_cell.angle_alpha   90.00
_cell.angle_beta   90.00
_cell.angle_gamma   90.00
#
_symmetry.space_group_name_H-M   'P 1'
#
loop_
_entity.id
_entity.type
_entity.pdbx_description
1 polymer ?
#
loop_
_entity_poly.entity_id
_entity_poly.type
_entity_poly.pdbx_seq_one_letter_code
_entity_poly.pdbx_strand_id
1 'polypeptide(L)'
;FGNSVSGIPDLTGDGRGDVVISAPEENPGVSPQGAGRAYVFNGSTGEYVRTLVSPNEQENGRFGAGFGQAVGGVEDINGDGRGEVIVSGWAETPGRAYIFDGMTGGLLKALSSLNGPTAGASFGDPAVAGVSDANGDGKGDVIVGSSGEHPGESPVNSGRAFVFFSPLP
;
A
#
# COMPACT_ATOMS: atom_id res chain seq x y z
N PHE A 1 14.40 -3.95 -6.64
CA PHE A 1 13.23 -4.07 -7.53
C PHE A 1 12.72 -5.51 -7.47
N GLY A 2 11.40 -5.72 -7.42
CA GLY A 2 10.80 -7.05 -7.30
C GLY A 2 10.73 -7.60 -5.87
N ASN A 3 10.73 -6.75 -4.84
CA ASN A 3 10.60 -7.23 -3.46
C ASN A 3 9.19 -7.79 -3.20
N SER A 4 8.18 -7.11 -3.71
CA SER A 4 6.80 -7.60 -3.78
C SER A 4 6.23 -7.33 -5.17
N VAL A 5 5.42 -8.25 -5.68
CA VAL A 5 4.73 -8.17 -6.98
C VAL A 5 3.27 -8.57 -6.78
N SER A 6 2.35 -7.82 -7.38
CA SER A 6 0.92 -8.16 -7.37
C SER A 6 0.29 -7.90 -8.73
N GLY A 7 -0.59 -8.81 -9.15
CA GLY A 7 -1.63 -8.45 -10.11
C GLY A 7 -2.63 -7.51 -9.44
N ILE A 8 -3.13 -6.52 -10.17
CA ILE A 8 -4.05 -5.50 -9.68
C ILE A 8 -5.21 -5.32 -10.68
N PRO A 9 -6.33 -4.68 -10.29
CA PRO A 9 -7.40 -4.35 -11.24
C PRO A 9 -6.89 -3.52 -12.42
N ASP A 10 -7.75 -3.36 -13.43
CA ASP A 10 -7.43 -2.53 -14.59
C ASP A 10 -7.26 -1.06 -14.18
N LEU A 11 -6.02 -0.57 -14.31
CA LEU A 11 -5.65 0.82 -14.07
C LEU A 11 -5.41 1.59 -15.37
N THR A 12 -5.29 0.90 -16.50
CA THR A 12 -5.00 1.50 -17.80
C THR A 12 -6.26 1.75 -18.64
N GLY A 13 -7.35 1.08 -18.33
CA GLY A 13 -8.64 1.13 -19.03
C GLY A 13 -8.70 0.22 -20.26
N ASP A 14 -7.85 -0.81 -20.33
CA ASP A 14 -7.82 -1.78 -21.44
C ASP A 14 -8.72 -3.01 -21.22
N GLY A 15 -9.39 -3.07 -20.06
CA GLY A 15 -10.28 -4.14 -19.62
C GLY A 15 -9.56 -5.34 -19.01
N ARG A 16 -8.25 -5.26 -18.73
CA ARG A 16 -7.44 -6.34 -18.16
C ARG A 16 -6.69 -5.83 -16.92
N GLY A 17 -6.44 -6.74 -15.98
CA GLY A 17 -5.68 -6.39 -14.78
C GLY A 17 -4.24 -6.01 -15.09
N ASP A 18 -3.69 -5.08 -14.31
CA ASP A 18 -2.32 -4.59 -14.43
C ASP A 18 -1.37 -5.25 -13.41
N VAL A 19 -0.13 -4.76 -13.32
CA VAL A 19 0.88 -5.28 -12.39
C VAL A 19 1.54 -4.15 -11.61
N VAL A 20 1.68 -4.32 -10.30
CA VAL A 20 2.51 -3.45 -9.44
C VAL A 20 3.72 -4.21 -8.90
N ILE A 21 4.88 -3.55 -8.88
CA ILE A 21 6.16 -4.11 -8.43
C ILE A 21 6.86 -3.11 -7.52
N SER A 22 7.31 -3.54 -6.33
CA SER A 22 8.06 -2.66 -5.41
C SER A 22 9.58 -2.75 -5.51
N ALA A 23 10.25 -1.63 -5.23
CA ALA A 23 11.69 -1.46 -5.17
C ALA A 23 12.07 -0.65 -3.90
N PRO A 24 12.00 -1.27 -2.71
CA PRO A 24 12.09 -0.55 -1.45
C PRO A 24 13.43 0.10 -1.14
N GLU A 25 14.54 -0.44 -1.65
CA GLU A 25 15.88 0.15 -1.40
C GLU A 25 16.28 1.18 -2.47
N GLU A 26 15.37 1.55 -3.36
CA GLU A 26 15.68 2.48 -4.43
C GLU A 26 15.90 3.91 -3.92
N ASN A 27 16.91 4.56 -4.50
CA ASN A 27 17.23 5.97 -4.26
C ASN A 27 16.53 6.86 -5.31
N PRO A 28 15.79 7.92 -4.92
CA PRO A 28 15.26 8.96 -5.80
C PRO A 28 16.33 9.75 -6.59
N GLY A 29 17.61 9.57 -6.23
CA GLY A 29 18.70 10.47 -6.59
C GLY A 29 19.60 10.73 -5.38
N VAL A 30 19.87 12.00 -5.07
CA VAL A 30 20.83 12.39 -4.03
C VAL A 30 20.27 12.24 -2.60
N SER A 31 18.97 12.45 -2.39
CA SER A 31 18.32 12.40 -1.07
C SER A 31 16.80 12.32 -1.24
N PRO A 32 16.07 11.66 -0.32
CA PRO A 32 16.58 10.74 0.70
C PRO A 32 17.04 9.40 0.10
N GLN A 33 18.11 8.80 0.62
CA GLN A 33 18.56 7.47 0.18
C GLN A 33 17.64 6.39 0.79
N GLY A 34 17.44 5.29 0.06
CA GLY A 34 16.59 4.18 0.48
C GLY A 34 15.13 4.57 0.67
N ALA A 35 14.65 5.59 -0.03
CA ALA A 35 13.27 6.06 0.07
C ALA A 35 12.28 5.01 -0.46
N GLY A 36 12.70 4.23 -1.46
CA GLY A 36 11.89 3.18 -2.08
C GLY A 36 10.89 3.71 -3.11
N ARG A 37 10.46 2.81 -4.00
CA ARG A 37 9.52 3.10 -5.10
C ARG A 37 8.59 1.91 -5.31
N ALA A 38 7.44 2.17 -5.94
CA ALA A 38 6.65 1.12 -6.58
C ALA A 38 6.37 1.50 -8.04
N TYR A 39 6.23 0.50 -8.89
CA TYR A 39 6.12 0.65 -10.34
C TYR A 39 4.88 -0.06 -10.83
N VAL A 40 4.14 0.59 -11.72
CA VAL A 40 2.96 0.01 -12.37
C VAL A 40 3.30 -0.29 -13.83
N PHE A 41 2.92 -1.47 -14.27
CA PHE A 41 3.05 -1.94 -15.64
C PHE A 41 1.69 -2.40 -16.15
N ASN A 42 1.42 -2.14 -17.44
CA ASN A 42 0.23 -2.66 -18.08
C ASN A 42 0.34 -4.19 -18.14
N GLY A 43 -0.68 -4.90 -17.66
CA GLY A 43 -0.63 -6.36 -17.57
C GLY A 43 -0.75 -7.08 -18.91
N SER A 44 -1.28 -6.39 -19.93
CA SER A 44 -1.46 -6.91 -21.29
C SER A 44 -0.21 -6.76 -22.17
N THR A 45 0.45 -5.60 -22.09
CA THR A 45 1.57 -5.21 -22.97
C THR A 45 2.91 -5.32 -22.28
N GLY A 46 2.94 -5.31 -20.94
CA GLY A 46 4.16 -5.20 -20.15
C GLY A 46 4.80 -3.81 -20.18
N GLU A 47 4.13 -2.82 -20.77
CA GLU A 47 4.64 -1.45 -20.84
C GLU A 47 4.63 -0.78 -19.47
N TYR A 48 5.65 0.04 -19.22
CA TYR A 48 5.70 0.89 -18.04
C TYR A 48 4.58 1.92 -18.09
N VAL A 49 3.79 2.00 -17.02
CA VAL A 49 2.70 2.97 -16.86
C VAL A 49 3.17 4.15 -16.03
N ARG A 50 3.62 3.90 -14.79
CA ARG A 50 4.03 4.96 -13.86
C ARG A 50 4.86 4.45 -12.69
N THR A 51 5.46 5.40 -11.99
CA THR A 51 6.13 5.21 -10.70
C THR A 51 5.27 5.85 -9.61
N LEU A 52 5.05 5.10 -8.53
CA LEU A 52 4.46 5.58 -7.29
C LEU A 52 5.58 5.90 -6.30
N VAL A 53 5.47 7.07 -5.69
CA VAL A 53 6.44 7.63 -4.75
C VAL A 53 5.73 7.81 -3.40
N SER A 54 6.44 7.54 -2.30
CA SER A 54 5.88 7.83 -0.97
C SER A 54 5.51 9.32 -0.87
N PRO A 55 4.31 9.68 -0.41
CA PRO A 55 3.95 11.06 -0.08
C PRO A 55 4.73 11.62 1.12
N ASN A 56 5.50 10.79 1.81
CA ASN A 56 6.23 11.08 3.03
C ASN A 56 7.65 10.48 2.94
N GLU A 57 8.38 10.81 1.87
CA GLU A 57 9.71 10.26 1.64
C GLU A 57 10.65 10.51 2.83
N GLN A 58 11.28 9.42 3.29
CA GLN A 58 12.23 9.44 4.40
C GLN A 58 13.53 8.74 3.99
N GLU A 59 14.62 9.14 4.63
CA GLU A 59 15.89 8.41 4.58
C GLU A 59 15.65 7.00 5.15
N ASN A 60 15.96 5.98 4.35
CA ASN A 60 15.65 4.58 4.63
C ASN A 60 14.15 4.30 4.89
N GLY A 61 13.24 5.12 4.33
CA GLY A 61 11.79 4.93 4.47
C GLY A 61 11.26 3.66 3.80
N ARG A 62 12.02 3.09 2.85
CA ARG A 62 11.77 1.79 2.21
C ARG A 62 10.35 1.57 1.72
N PHE A 63 9.78 2.58 1.07
CA PHE A 63 8.43 2.52 0.51
C PHE A 63 8.26 1.31 -0.41
N GLY A 64 7.20 0.53 -0.17
CA GLY A 64 6.93 -0.74 -0.83
C GLY A 64 7.73 -1.93 -0.29
N ALA A 65 8.36 -1.83 0.88
CA ALA A 65 8.91 -2.97 1.59
C ALA A 65 7.82 -3.75 2.32
N GLY A 66 8.08 -5.02 2.60
CA GLY A 66 7.27 -5.81 3.52
C GLY A 66 7.87 -7.21 3.67
N PHE A 67 7.63 -7.87 4.80
CA PHE A 67 7.97 -9.29 4.94
C PHE A 67 7.01 -10.20 4.15
N GLY A 68 5.75 -9.75 3.98
CA GLY A 68 4.73 -10.40 3.16
C GLY A 68 4.41 -9.59 1.90
N GLN A 69 3.12 -9.35 1.63
CA GLN A 69 2.66 -8.57 0.48
C GLN A 69 2.77 -7.07 0.77
N ALA A 70 3.71 -6.39 0.12
CA ALA A 70 3.95 -4.96 0.34
C ALA A 70 3.18 -4.03 -0.61
N VAL A 71 2.64 -4.59 -1.69
CA VAL A 71 1.85 -3.88 -2.71
C VAL A 71 0.64 -4.72 -3.10
N GLY A 72 -0.50 -4.07 -3.37
CA GLY A 72 -1.72 -4.76 -3.76
C GLY A 72 -2.65 -3.85 -4.54
N GLY A 73 -3.63 -4.47 -5.21
CA GLY A 73 -4.71 -3.76 -5.89
C GLY A 73 -5.90 -3.62 -4.96
N VAL A 74 -6.66 -2.54 -5.14
CA VAL A 74 -7.95 -2.29 -4.49
C VAL A 74 -8.97 -2.06 -5.60
N GLU A 75 -10.20 -2.55 -5.43
CA GLU A 75 -11.29 -2.22 -6.36
C GLU A 75 -11.62 -0.73 -6.29
N ASP A 76 -12.26 -0.20 -7.34
CA ASP A 76 -12.63 1.21 -7.49
C ASP A 76 -13.33 1.79 -6.24
N ILE A 77 -12.57 2.49 -5.41
CA ILE A 77 -13.08 3.12 -4.18
C ILE A 77 -13.47 4.59 -4.41
N ASN A 78 -12.87 5.24 -5.42
CA ASN A 78 -13.10 6.66 -5.74
C ASN A 78 -14.25 6.88 -6.74
N GLY A 79 -14.72 5.84 -7.42
CA GLY A 79 -15.82 5.84 -8.38
C GLY A 79 -15.44 6.30 -9.79
N ASP A 80 -14.17 6.23 -10.18
CA ASP A 80 -13.68 6.68 -11.50
C ASP A 80 -13.68 5.59 -12.59
N GLY A 81 -14.05 4.37 -12.22
CA GLY A 81 -14.12 3.20 -13.09
C GLY A 81 -12.80 2.43 -13.22
N ARG A 82 -11.77 2.79 -12.46
CA ARG A 82 -10.49 2.06 -12.37
C ARG A 82 -10.22 1.66 -10.94
N GLY A 83 -9.45 0.58 -10.76
CA GLY A 83 -9.00 0.22 -9.42
C GLY A 83 -7.94 1.17 -8.87
N GLU A 84 -7.47 0.85 -7.68
CA GLU A 84 -6.46 1.60 -6.95
C GLU A 84 -5.30 0.69 -6.55
N VAL A 85 -4.24 1.31 -6.03
CA VAL A 85 -3.04 0.62 -5.56
C VAL A 85 -2.80 0.93 -4.10
N ILE A 86 -2.67 -0.10 -3.27
CA ILE A 86 -2.17 0.06 -1.90
C ILE A 86 -0.68 -0.31 -1.83
N VAL A 87 0.11 0.51 -1.14
CA VAL A 87 1.55 0.32 -0.93
C VAL A 87 1.90 0.51 0.54
N SER A 88 2.69 -0.42 1.08
CA SER A 88 3.19 -0.34 2.45
C SER A 88 4.29 0.71 2.58
N GLY A 89 4.21 1.51 3.65
CA GLY A 89 5.25 2.41 4.13
C GLY A 89 5.62 2.06 5.57
N TRP A 90 5.71 0.76 5.91
CA TRP A 90 5.91 0.32 7.29
C TRP A 90 7.23 0.75 7.92
N ALA A 91 8.27 0.95 7.11
CA ALA A 91 9.60 1.36 7.57
C ALA A 91 9.72 2.89 7.73
N GLU A 92 8.68 3.64 7.38
CA GLU A 92 8.58 5.05 7.72
C GLU A 92 8.30 5.23 9.21
N THR A 93 8.65 6.38 9.77
CA THR A 93 8.39 6.68 11.19
C THR A 93 7.34 7.79 11.35
N PRO A 94 6.13 7.50 11.85
CA PRO A 94 5.56 6.17 12.10
C PRO A 94 5.14 5.44 10.81
N GLY A 95 4.95 4.11 10.90
CA GLY A 95 4.52 3.29 9.78
C GLY A 95 3.18 3.72 9.17
N ARG A 96 3.04 3.46 7.87
CA ARG A 96 1.92 3.88 7.03
C ARG A 96 1.53 2.82 6.00
N ALA A 97 0.31 2.94 5.48
CA ALA A 97 -0.08 2.35 4.22
C ALA A 97 -0.73 3.42 3.34
N TYR A 98 -0.41 3.43 2.05
CA TYR A 98 -0.81 4.47 1.12
C TYR A 98 -1.66 3.90 0.00
N ILE A 99 -2.79 4.53 -0.29
CA ILE A 99 -3.67 4.17 -1.39
C ILE A 99 -3.59 5.26 -2.45
N PHE A 100 -3.24 4.85 -3.65
CA PHE A 100 -3.09 5.69 -4.82
C PHE A 100 -4.20 5.38 -5.82
N ASP A 101 -4.74 6.43 -6.39
CA ASP A 101 -5.59 6.38 -7.57
C ASP A 101 -4.84 5.67 -8.71
N GLY A 102 -5.40 4.61 -9.26
CA GLY A 102 -4.74 3.85 -10.31
C GLY A 102 -4.71 4.57 -11.66
N MET A 103 -5.69 5.42 -11.94
CA MET A 103 -5.77 6.23 -13.15
C MET A 103 -4.72 7.35 -13.16
N THR A 104 -4.57 8.05 -12.05
CA THR A 104 -3.77 9.29 -11.96
C THR A 104 -2.44 9.09 -11.24
N GLY A 105 -2.30 8.03 -10.42
CA GLY A 105 -1.19 7.85 -9.48
C GLY A 105 -1.22 8.83 -8.31
N GLY A 106 -2.29 9.62 -8.16
CA GLY A 106 -2.46 10.57 -7.06
C GLY A 106 -2.74 9.87 -5.74
N LEU A 107 -2.27 10.44 -4.63
CA LEU A 107 -2.61 9.93 -3.30
C LEU A 107 -4.11 10.12 -3.01
N LEU A 108 -4.82 9.03 -2.72
CA LEU A 108 -6.19 9.07 -2.22
C LEU A 108 -6.23 9.03 -0.70
N LYS A 109 -5.45 8.13 -0.08
CA LYS A 109 -5.46 7.97 1.37
C LYS A 109 -4.10 7.58 1.92
N ALA A 110 -3.72 8.19 3.05
CA ALA A 110 -2.66 7.71 3.92
C ALA A 110 -3.30 7.12 5.18
N LEU A 111 -3.20 5.81 5.34
CA LEU A 111 -3.71 5.06 6.49
C LEU A 111 -2.65 4.98 7.58
N SER A 112 -3.12 4.97 8.82
CA SER A 112 -2.30 4.86 10.02
C SER A 112 -3.00 4.02 11.08
N SER A 113 -2.25 3.52 12.06
CA SER A 113 -2.84 2.78 13.18
C SER A 113 -3.84 3.65 13.94
N LEU A 114 -5.01 3.06 14.22
CA LEU A 114 -6.06 3.67 15.03
C LEU A 114 -5.69 3.78 16.52
N ASN A 115 -4.62 3.11 16.97
CA ASN A 115 -4.15 3.17 18.34
C ASN A 115 -3.00 4.17 18.54
N GLY A 116 -2.70 4.98 17.52
CA GLY A 116 -1.71 6.05 17.58
C GLY A 116 -0.32 5.65 17.06
N PRO A 117 0.59 6.64 16.93
CA PRO A 117 1.84 6.48 16.19
C PRO A 117 2.85 5.53 16.85
N THR A 118 2.90 5.49 18.18
CA THR A 118 3.81 4.59 18.90
C THR A 118 3.39 3.12 18.75
N ALA A 119 2.09 2.85 18.83
CA ALA A 119 1.54 1.51 18.63
C ALA A 119 1.64 1.07 17.16
N GLY A 120 1.40 2.00 16.23
CA GLY A 120 1.51 1.79 14.80
C GLY A 120 2.91 1.95 14.21
N ALA A 121 3.97 1.76 15.01
CA ALA A 121 5.34 1.95 14.53
C ALA A 121 5.68 1.03 13.33
N SER A 122 5.04 -0.13 13.23
CA SER A 122 5.17 -1.07 12.10
C SER A 122 3.87 -1.23 11.30
N PHE A 123 2.99 -0.22 11.31
CA PHE A 123 1.75 -0.25 10.54
C PHE A 123 2.07 -0.33 9.04
N GLY A 124 1.47 -1.28 8.33
CA GLY A 124 1.86 -1.69 6.97
C GLY A 124 2.65 -3.02 6.92
N ASP A 125 3.04 -3.58 8.06
CA ASP A 125 3.77 -4.85 8.19
C ASP A 125 2.89 -5.94 8.85
N PRO A 126 2.93 -7.21 8.40
CA PRO A 126 3.74 -7.75 7.32
C PRO A 126 3.16 -7.51 5.93
N ALA A 127 1.91 -7.07 5.83
CA ALA A 127 1.21 -7.00 4.56
C ALA A 127 0.15 -5.91 4.49
N VAL A 128 -0.09 -5.47 3.26
CA VAL A 128 -1.23 -4.67 2.83
C VAL A 128 -1.96 -5.41 1.71
N ALA A 129 -3.29 -5.33 1.68
CA ALA A 129 -4.08 -5.90 0.61
C ALA A 129 -5.39 -5.13 0.42
N GLY A 130 -5.84 -4.99 -0.83
CA GLY A 130 -7.25 -4.75 -1.09
C GLY A 130 -8.03 -6.06 -0.94
N VAL A 131 -9.25 -5.96 -0.47
CA VAL A 131 -10.24 -7.02 -0.49
C VAL A 131 -11.47 -6.52 -1.23
N SER A 132 -12.22 -7.42 -1.84
CA SER A 132 -13.54 -7.08 -2.37
C SER A 132 -14.45 -6.61 -1.23
N ASP A 133 -15.66 -6.19 -1.57
CA ASP A 133 -16.69 -5.71 -0.66
C ASP A 133 -16.93 -6.65 0.53
N ALA A 134 -16.27 -6.38 1.67
CA ALA A 134 -16.28 -7.24 2.83
C ALA A 134 -17.46 -6.91 3.76
N ASN A 135 -18.05 -5.72 3.61
CA ASN A 135 -19.15 -5.23 4.44
C ASN A 135 -20.52 -5.26 3.72
N GLY A 136 -20.55 -5.50 2.40
CA GLY A 136 -21.76 -5.57 1.57
C GLY A 136 -22.26 -4.22 1.05
N ASP A 137 -21.42 -3.18 0.97
CA ASP A 137 -21.80 -1.84 0.51
C ASP A 137 -21.56 -1.56 -0.98
N GLY A 138 -21.00 -2.54 -1.70
CA GLY A 138 -20.70 -2.50 -3.11
C GLY A 138 -19.36 -1.86 -3.49
N LYS A 139 -18.48 -1.59 -2.52
CA LYS A 139 -17.11 -1.08 -2.75
C LYS A 139 -16.06 -2.00 -2.16
N GLY A 140 -14.87 -2.03 -2.78
CA GLY A 140 -13.72 -2.72 -2.20
C GLY A 140 -13.28 -2.10 -0.86
N ASP A 141 -12.73 -2.95 -0.01
CA ASP A 141 -12.18 -2.57 1.29
C ASP A 141 -10.67 -2.84 1.34
N VAL A 142 -10.00 -2.45 2.42
CA VAL A 142 -8.55 -2.68 2.57
C VAL A 142 -8.21 -3.27 3.92
N ILE A 143 -7.19 -4.14 3.93
CA ILE A 143 -6.63 -4.76 5.13
C ILE A 143 -5.18 -4.35 5.26
N VAL A 144 -4.80 -3.92 6.46
CA VAL A 144 -3.43 -3.52 6.79
C VAL A 144 -2.96 -4.22 8.05
N GLY A 145 -1.83 -4.91 7.96
CA GLY A 145 -1.14 -5.48 9.11
C GLY A 145 -0.42 -4.41 9.93
N SER A 146 -0.25 -4.67 11.22
CA SER A 146 0.64 -3.91 12.10
C SER A 146 1.31 -4.90 13.06
N SER A 147 2.47 -5.41 12.65
CA SER A 147 3.25 -6.35 13.47
C SER A 147 3.80 -5.63 14.70
N GLY A 148 3.92 -6.34 15.82
CA GLY A 148 4.34 -5.74 17.08
C GLY A 148 3.33 -4.75 17.70
N GLU A 149 2.15 -4.57 17.10
CA GLU A 149 1.10 -3.76 17.71
C GLU A 149 0.30 -4.59 18.72
N HIS A 150 0.53 -4.34 20.01
CA HIS A 150 -0.06 -5.16 21.08
C HIS A 150 -1.43 -4.62 21.52
N PRO A 151 -2.43 -5.50 21.75
CA PRO A 151 -3.62 -5.14 22.50
C PRO A 151 -3.33 -5.06 24.00
N GLY A 152 -2.93 -3.88 24.47
CA GLY A 152 -2.68 -3.62 25.89
C GLY A 152 -1.31 -4.12 26.37
N GLU A 153 -1.20 -4.43 27.66
CA GLU A 153 0.07 -4.70 28.35
C GLU A 153 0.63 -6.13 28.13
N SER A 154 -0.10 -7.05 27.49
CA SER A 154 0.33 -8.44 27.25
C SER A 154 -0.58 -9.15 26.24
N PRO A 155 -0.07 -9.96 25.28
CA PRO A 155 1.31 -10.42 25.13
C PRO A 155 2.22 -9.50 24.29
N VAL A 156 3.50 -9.49 24.66
CA VAL A 156 4.58 -8.89 23.85
C VAL A 156 4.81 -9.69 22.55
N ASN A 157 5.12 -9.00 21.45
CA ASN A 157 5.18 -9.49 20.06
C ASN A 157 3.85 -9.97 19.47
N SER A 158 2.73 -9.39 19.90
CA SER A 158 1.45 -9.57 19.21
C SER A 158 1.43 -8.76 17.91
N GLY A 159 0.53 -9.09 16.99
CA GLY A 159 0.24 -8.28 15.81
C GLY A 159 -1.25 -7.95 15.74
N ARG A 160 -1.59 -6.89 15.01
CA ARG A 160 -2.98 -6.57 14.64
C ARG A 160 -3.13 -6.56 13.13
N ALA A 161 -4.35 -6.82 12.68
CA ALA A 161 -4.81 -6.48 11.35
C ALA A 161 -5.97 -5.50 11.49
N PHE A 162 -5.97 -4.49 10.65
CA PHE A 162 -7.02 -3.49 10.56
C PHE A 162 -7.74 -3.67 9.24
N VAL A 163 -9.06 -3.72 9.28
CA VAL A 163 -9.91 -3.64 8.09
C VAL A 163 -10.48 -2.23 8.04
N PHE A 164 -10.28 -1.54 6.92
CA PHE A 164 -10.86 -0.23 6.67
C PHE A 164 -11.90 -0.37 5.57
N PHE A 165 -13.13 -0.02 5.92
CA PHE A 165 -14.24 -0.04 4.98
C PHE A 165 -14.30 1.24 4.17
N SER A 166 -14.68 1.12 2.90
CA SER A 166 -14.97 2.27 2.05
C SER A 166 -16.31 2.94 2.44
N PRO A 167 -16.52 4.26 2.20
CA PRO A 167 -15.49 5.24 1.88
C PRO A 167 -14.51 5.37 3.06
N LEU A 168 -13.22 5.34 2.74
CA LEU A 168 -12.17 5.31 3.75
C LEU A 168 -12.23 6.56 4.66
N PRO A 169 -12.01 6.40 5.99
CA PRO A 169 -12.03 7.50 6.96
C PRO A 169 -10.89 8.47 6.71
#